data_AF-A0A960MPB4-F1
#
_entry.id   AF-A0A960MPB4-F1
#
_cell.length_a   1.000
_cell.length_b   1.000
_cell.length_c   1.000
_cell.angle_alpha   90.00
_cell.angle_beta   90.00
_cell.angle_gamma   90.00
#
_symmetry.space_group_name_H-M   'P 1'
#
loop_
_entity.id
_entity.type
_entity.pdbx_description
1 polymer ?
#
loop_
_entity_poly.entity_id
_entity_poly.type
_entity_poly.pdbx_seq_one_letter_code
_entity_poly.pdbx_strand_id
1 'polypeptide(L)'
;TGLYSADLILKERERFKTLGKHLTLGKETASTELLLPFYRSFDLDVYQCFYKEWHPDQGMGNVLCNLKEGALSDPNTDPRAFPTFLEWLTFYMEKVL
;
A
#
# COMPACT_ATOMS: atom_id res chain seq x y z
N THR A 1 -4.15 14.07 1.95
CA THR A 1 -3.70 12.91 2.74
C THR A 1 -4.89 12.07 3.13
N GLY A 2 -4.83 10.74 3.06
CA GLY A 2 -5.99 9.87 3.27
C GLY A 2 -6.26 8.91 2.11
N LEU A 3 -7.47 8.33 2.09
CA LEU A 3 -7.93 7.43 1.04
C LEU A 3 -8.04 8.17 -0.30
N TYR A 4 -7.58 7.54 -1.37
CA TYR A 4 -7.58 8.13 -2.70
C TYR A 4 -8.90 7.95 -3.43
N SER A 5 -9.29 8.96 -4.22
CA SER A 5 -10.30 8.78 -5.26
C SER A 5 -9.76 7.88 -6.39
N ALA A 6 -10.65 7.32 -7.21
CA ALA A 6 -10.26 6.47 -8.34
C ALA A 6 -9.25 7.17 -9.27
N ASP A 7 -9.48 8.44 -9.62
CA ASP A 7 -8.57 9.21 -10.48
C ASP A 7 -7.19 9.39 -9.85
N LEU A 8 -7.14 9.61 -8.52
CA LEU A 8 -5.88 9.77 -7.81
C LEU A 8 -5.12 8.45 -7.70
N ILE A 9 -5.82 7.32 -7.54
CA ILE A 9 -5.21 5.97 -7.60
C ILE A 9 -4.53 5.77 -8.96
N LEU A 10 -5.22 6.11 -10.06
CA LEU A 10 -4.65 5.96 -11.41
C LEU A 10 -3.42 6.85 -11.60
N LYS A 11 -3.49 8.11 -11.16
CA LYS A 11 -2.37 9.05 -11.23
C LYS A 11 -1.16 8.56 -10.41
N GLU A 12 -1.39 8.11 -9.19
CA GLU A 12 -0.33 7.62 -8.30
C GLU A 12 0.25 6.30 -8.77
N ARG A 13 -0.55 5.43 -9.41
CA ARG A 13 -0.06 4.22 -10.08
C ARG A 13 0.96 4.56 -11.17
N GLU A 14 0.65 5.53 -12.03
CA GLU A 14 1.60 5.96 -13.06
C GLU A 14 2.87 6.58 -12.43
N ARG A 15 2.72 7.35 -11.35
CA ARG A 15 3.89 7.83 -10.58
C ARG A 15 4.74 6.68 -10.06
N PHE A 16 4.13 5.67 -9.43
CA PHE A 16 4.83 4.49 -8.93
C PHE A 16 5.55 3.70 -10.03
N LYS A 17 4.97 3.65 -11.24
CA LYS A 17 5.67 3.10 -12.41
C LYS A 17 6.91 3.89 -12.76
N THR A 18 6.80 5.21 -12.86
CA THR A 18 7.94 6.08 -13.21
C THR A 18 9.05 6.09 -12.17
N LEU A 19 8.75 5.77 -10.90
CA LEU A 19 9.76 5.68 -9.85
C LEU A 19 10.71 4.49 -10.05
N GLY A 20 10.21 3.36 -10.57
CA GLY A 20 11.00 2.15 -10.83
C GLY A 20 11.86 1.68 -9.64
N LYS A 21 11.42 1.92 -8.40
CA LYS A 21 12.23 1.61 -7.21
C LYS A 21 12.05 0.15 -6.82
N HIS A 22 13.14 -0.46 -6.38
CA HIS A 22 13.11 -1.75 -5.69
C HIS A 22 12.99 -1.51 -4.19
N LEU A 23 11.95 -2.10 -3.60
CA LEU A 23 11.63 -2.06 -2.18
C LEU A 23 12.00 -3.39 -1.54
N THR A 24 12.45 -3.35 -0.30
CA THR A 24 12.81 -4.55 0.46
C THR A 24 11.63 -5.02 1.30
N LEU A 25 11.26 -6.30 1.19
CA LEU A 25 10.29 -7.00 2.04
C LEU A 25 11.00 -8.17 2.73
N GLY A 26 11.51 -7.97 3.94
CA GLY A 26 12.33 -8.97 4.63
C GLY A 26 13.61 -9.29 3.82
N LYS A 27 13.65 -10.48 3.19
CA LYS A 27 14.76 -10.91 2.32
C LYS A 27 14.45 -10.77 0.82
N GLU A 28 13.20 -10.48 0.48
CA GLU A 28 12.73 -10.37 -0.90
C GLU A 28 12.76 -8.91 -1.36
N THR A 29 12.69 -8.72 -2.68
CA THR A 29 12.55 -7.39 -3.27
C THR A 29 11.29 -7.32 -4.14
N ALA A 30 10.60 -6.19 -4.07
CA ALA A 30 9.40 -5.90 -4.85
C ALA A 30 9.57 -4.56 -5.58
N SER A 31 9.14 -4.48 -6.84
CA SER A 31 9.17 -3.23 -7.60
C SER A 31 7.95 -2.36 -7.28
N THR A 32 8.12 -1.04 -7.24
CA THR A 32 6.99 -0.09 -7.12
C THR A 32 5.97 -0.22 -8.26
N GLU A 33 6.37 -0.74 -9.42
CA GLU A 33 5.47 -0.98 -10.56
C GLU A 33 4.40 -2.05 -10.29
N LEU A 34 4.67 -2.93 -9.32
CA LEU A 34 3.76 -3.99 -8.90
C LEU A 34 2.74 -3.50 -7.87
N LEU A 35 2.83 -2.24 -7.44
CA LEU A 35 2.01 -1.70 -6.37
C LEU A 35 0.94 -0.74 -6.90
N LEU A 36 -0.24 -0.82 -6.28
CA LEU A 36 -1.36 0.08 -6.48
C LEU A 36 -1.59 0.87 -5.18
N PRO A 37 -1.05 2.10 -5.07
CA PRO A 37 -1.25 2.93 -3.88
C PRO A 37 -2.70 3.40 -3.80
N PHE A 38 -3.36 3.20 -2.66
CA PHE A 38 -4.75 3.59 -2.45
C PHE A 38 -4.96 4.51 -1.24
N TYR A 39 -3.95 4.65 -0.39
CA TYR A 39 -3.97 5.54 0.77
C TYR A 39 -2.57 6.09 1.07
N ARG A 40 -2.48 7.35 1.48
CA ARG A 40 -1.23 7.99 1.95
C ARG A 40 -1.36 8.52 3.37
N SER A 41 -0.38 8.21 4.21
CA SER A 41 -0.31 8.63 5.62
C SER A 41 0.31 10.03 5.77
N PHE A 42 -0.39 10.94 6.45
CA PHE A 42 0.07 12.25 7.00
C PHE A 42 1.18 13.00 6.21
N ASP A 43 1.07 13.09 4.88
CA ASP A 43 1.97 13.75 3.93
C ASP A 43 3.41 13.20 3.94
N LEU A 44 3.58 12.04 4.55
CA LEU A 44 4.79 11.24 4.44
C LEU A 44 4.75 10.43 3.14
N ASP A 45 5.93 10.03 2.67
CA ASP A 45 6.06 9.07 1.56
C ASP A 45 5.82 7.62 2.03
N VAL A 46 4.74 7.44 2.78
CA VAL A 46 4.25 6.17 3.31
C VAL A 46 2.84 5.92 2.80
N TYR A 47 2.64 4.77 2.18
CA TYR A 47 1.44 4.43 1.42
C TYR A 47 0.93 3.06 1.84
N GLN A 48 -0.39 2.88 1.84
CA GLN A 48 -0.96 1.55 1.75
C GLN A 48 -1.15 1.20 0.29
N CYS A 49 -0.67 0.03 -0.09
CA CYS A 49 -0.70 -0.44 -1.45
C CYS A 49 -1.33 -1.83 -1.52
N PHE A 50 -2.03 -2.10 -2.62
CA PHE A 50 -2.27 -3.47 -3.06
C PHE A 50 -1.17 -3.91 -4.03
N TYR A 51 -0.97 -5.21 -4.18
CA TYR A 51 -0.29 -5.72 -5.38
C TYR A 51 -1.18 -5.55 -6.60
N LYS A 52 -0.61 -5.42 -7.81
CA LYS A 52 -1.40 -5.28 -9.05
C LYS A 52 -2.23 -6.52 -9.37
N GLU A 53 -1.78 -7.69 -8.89
CA GLU A 53 -2.46 -8.98 -8.96
C GLU A 53 -3.50 -9.15 -7.84
N TRP A 54 -3.70 -8.13 -7.00
CA TRP A 54 -4.67 -8.21 -5.92
C TRP A 54 -6.09 -8.44 -6.45
N HIS A 55 -6.78 -9.38 -5.83
CA HIS A 55 -8.17 -9.70 -6.09
C HIS A 55 -8.94 -9.79 -4.76
N PRO A 56 -10.14 -9.17 -4.66
CA PRO A 56 -10.92 -9.17 -3.43
C PRO A 56 -11.17 -10.56 -2.85
N ASP A 57 -11.42 -11.54 -3.72
CA ASP A 57 -11.82 -12.90 -3.33
C ASP A 57 -10.65 -13.79 -2.88
N GLN A 58 -9.41 -13.37 -3.16
CA GLN A 58 -8.21 -14.15 -2.83
C GLN A 58 -7.65 -13.82 -1.44
N GLY A 59 -8.30 -12.93 -0.69
CA GLY A 59 -7.87 -12.58 0.66
C GLY A 59 -6.46 -11.99 0.71
N MET A 60 -5.99 -11.39 -0.38
CA MET A 60 -4.72 -10.67 -0.35
C MET A 60 -4.92 -9.37 0.41
N GLY A 61 -4.03 -9.11 1.35
CA GLY A 61 -4.03 -7.90 2.15
C GLY A 61 -3.50 -6.69 1.42
N ASN A 62 -3.38 -5.60 2.16
CA ASN A 62 -2.52 -4.50 1.76
C ASN A 62 -1.13 -4.65 2.35
N VAL A 63 -0.17 -4.00 1.70
CA VAL A 63 1.20 -3.83 2.19
C VAL A 63 1.44 -2.36 2.51
N LEU A 64 2.29 -2.10 3.50
CA LEU A 64 2.75 -0.77 3.83
C LEU A 64 4.02 -0.47 3.04
N CYS A 65 4.00 0.55 2.20
CA CYS A 65 5.12 0.98 1.38
C CYS A 65 5.70 2.29 1.91
N ASN A 66 6.98 2.28 2.31
CA ASN A 66 7.74 3.48 2.67
C ASN A 66 8.76 3.79 1.57
N LEU A 67 8.44 4.74 0.68
CA LEU A 67 9.30 5.09 -0.45
C LEU A 67 10.58 5.83 -0.04
N LYS A 68 10.59 6.45 1.15
CA LYS A 68 11.76 7.16 1.69
C LYS A 68 12.80 6.17 2.20
N GLU A 69 12.35 5.14 2.91
CA GLU A 69 13.20 4.08 3.46
C GLU A 69 13.48 2.97 2.44
N GLY A 70 12.72 2.90 1.34
CA GLY A 70 12.85 1.82 0.36
C GLY A 70 12.34 0.48 0.93
N ALA A 71 11.35 0.54 1.82
CA ALA A 71 10.87 -0.62 2.56
C ALA A 71 9.41 -0.94 2.20
N LEU A 72 9.10 -2.22 2.22
CA LEU A 72 7.76 -2.77 2.14
C LEU A 72 7.53 -3.68 3.35
N SER A 73 6.35 -3.60 3.95
CA SER A 73 5.96 -4.47 5.05
C SER A 73 4.61 -5.12 4.76
N ASP A 74 4.45 -6.34 5.24
CA ASP A 74 3.22 -7.14 5.13
C ASP A 74 2.56 -7.30 6.52
N PRO A 75 1.36 -7.91 6.60
CA PRO A 75 0.66 -8.08 7.87
C PRO A 75 1.40 -8.96 8.90
N ASN A 76 2.35 -9.79 8.45
CA ASN A 76 3.14 -10.63 9.34
C ASN A 76 4.29 -9.86 10.01
N THR A 77 4.72 -8.76 9.39
CA THR A 77 5.91 -7.99 9.78
C THR A 77 5.57 -6.61 10.31
N ASP A 78 4.41 -6.04 9.96
CA ASP A 78 3.98 -4.72 10.40
C ASP A 78 2.47 -4.70 10.71
N PRO A 79 2.07 -4.36 11.95
CA PRO A 79 0.67 -4.31 12.35
C PRO A 79 -0.14 -3.21 11.64
N ARG A 80 0.51 -2.37 10.83
CA ARG A 80 -0.14 -1.35 10.00
C ARG A 80 -0.45 -1.85 8.59
N ALA A 81 -0.02 -3.06 8.24
CA ALA A 81 -0.49 -3.78 7.06
C ALA A 81 -1.60 -4.75 7.50
N PHE A 82 -2.60 -4.97 6.65
CA PHE A 82 -3.78 -5.77 7.03
C PHE A 82 -3.93 -6.97 6.10
N PRO A 83 -4.27 -8.16 6.64
CA PRO A 83 -4.53 -9.37 5.85
C PRO A 83 -5.64 -9.21 4.81
N THR A 84 -6.59 -8.31 5.04
CA THR A 84 -7.70 -8.04 4.12
C THR A 84 -8.02 -6.56 4.00
N PHE A 85 -8.60 -6.16 2.87
CA PHE A 85 -9.08 -4.78 2.70
C PHE A 85 -10.16 -4.41 3.72
N LEU A 86 -11.03 -5.35 4.10
CA LEU A 86 -12.09 -5.10 5.07
C LEU A 86 -11.54 -4.83 6.48
N GLU A 87 -10.48 -5.53 6.88
CA GLU A 87 -9.78 -5.24 8.14
C GLU A 87 -9.14 -3.86 8.11
N TRP A 88 -8.47 -3.49 7.01
CA TRP A 88 -7.95 -2.13 6.83
C TRP A 88 -9.07 -1.08 6.90
N LEU A 89 -10.20 -1.32 6.21
CA LEU A 89 -11.32 -0.39 6.17
C LEU A 89 -11.96 -0.23 7.55
N THR A 90 -12.11 -1.33 8.30
CA THR A 90 -12.62 -1.32 9.68
C THR A 90 -11.72 -0.46 10.57
N PHE A 91 -10.41 -0.72 10.54
CA PHE A 91 -9.43 0.10 11.27
C PHE A 91 -9.49 1.58 10.87
N TYR A 92 -9.63 1.87 9.57
CA TYR A 92 -9.72 3.23 9.08
C TYR A 92 -10.98 3.95 9.61
N MET A 93 -12.13 3.29 9.58
CA MET A 93 -13.39 3.86 10.08
C MET A 93 -13.38 4.08 11.59
N GLU A 94 -12.83 3.14 12.37
CA GLU A 94 -12.68 3.28 13.84
C GLU A 94 -11.78 4.44 14.24
N LYS A 95 -10.83 4.84 13.40
CA LYS A 95 -9.95 5.98 13.64
C LYS A 95 -10.54 7.31 13.19
N VAL A 96 -11.55 7.29 12.33
CA VAL A 96 -12.24 8.48 11.82
C VAL A 96 -13.45 8.86 12.68
N LEU A 97 -13.99 7.90 13.44
CA LEU A 97 -14.99 8.09 14.49
C LEU A 97 -14.35 8.47 15.84
#